data_AF-A0A7W1L3P5-F1
#
_entry.id   AF-A0A7W1L3P5-F1
#
_cell.length_a   1.000
_cell.length_b   1.000
_cell.length_c   1.000
_cell.angle_alpha   90.00
_cell.angle_beta   90.00
_cell.angle_gamma   90.00
#
_symmetry.space_group_name_H-M   'P 1'
#
loop_
_entity.id
_entity.type
_entity.pdbx_description
1 polymer ?
#
loop_
_entity_poly.entity_id
_entity_poly.type
_entity_poly.pdbx_seq_one_letter_code
_entity_poly.pdbx_strand_id
1 'polypeptide(L)'
;MSRRTFKARHAMGATVEGIALVAKDGFSARYDLDRVRGVFSRPQHQLAGEGYVGRILVLETVKGGVASAWMLHDMKARGICPLALVFNSVNPIIAQGAALADLPMLSGFDQDITSLVRSGDRIRVSPGDATLEVMERGGCASSDSATSIETHASQTNIRNVEEGLNNA
;
A
#
# COMPACT_ATOMS: atom_id res chain seq x y z
N MET A 1 13.73 -8.09 -20.78
CA MET A 1 13.79 -8.52 -19.36
C MET A 1 12.94 -9.78 -19.20
N SER A 2 13.44 -10.81 -18.49
CA SER A 2 12.69 -12.05 -18.29
C SER A 2 11.52 -11.84 -17.32
N ARG A 3 10.31 -12.24 -17.72
CA ARG A 3 9.13 -12.24 -16.85
C ARG A 3 9.31 -13.31 -15.77
N ARG A 4 8.93 -12.99 -14.54
CA ARG A 4 9.03 -13.90 -13.39
C ARG A 4 7.62 -14.27 -12.93
N THR A 5 7.35 -15.56 -12.81
CA THR A 5 6.06 -16.10 -12.39
C THR A 5 6.22 -16.92 -11.13
N PHE A 6 5.31 -16.71 -10.17
CA PHE A 6 5.29 -17.39 -8.88
C PHE A 6 3.95 -18.08 -8.69
N LYS A 7 3.95 -19.30 -8.16
CA LYS A 7 2.74 -20.11 -7.95
C LYS A 7 2.30 -20.05 -6.49
N ALA A 8 1.02 -19.81 -6.29
CA ALA A 8 0.35 -19.83 -4.99
C ALA A 8 -0.35 -21.19 -4.77
N ARG A 9 -0.51 -21.58 -3.51
CA ARG A 9 -1.29 -22.77 -3.14
C ARG A 9 -2.79 -22.50 -3.08
N HIS A 10 -3.18 -21.27 -2.74
CA HIS A 10 -4.57 -20.87 -2.63
C HIS A 10 -4.84 -19.64 -3.51
N ALA A 11 -6.00 -19.62 -4.13
CA ALA A 11 -6.39 -18.59 -5.06
C ALA A 11 -7.92 -18.41 -5.08
N MET A 12 -8.38 -17.17 -5.30
CA MET A 12 -9.79 -16.86 -5.54
C MET A 12 -9.96 -15.53 -6.30
N GLY A 13 -11.10 -15.36 -6.96
CA GLY A 13 -11.51 -14.13 -7.64
C GLY A 13 -11.04 -14.01 -9.09
N ALA A 14 -11.22 -12.83 -9.67
CA ALA A 14 -10.90 -12.53 -11.07
C ALA A 14 -9.41 -12.20 -11.29
N THR A 15 -8.95 -12.34 -12.53
CA THR A 15 -7.62 -11.88 -12.96
C THR A 15 -7.56 -10.36 -12.97
N VAL A 16 -6.50 -9.78 -12.38
CA VAL A 16 -6.27 -8.33 -12.37
C VAL A 16 -4.80 -7.99 -12.62
N GLU A 17 -4.57 -6.76 -13.11
CA GLU A 17 -3.24 -6.17 -13.26
C GLU A 17 -3.17 -4.84 -12.52
N GLY A 18 -2.03 -4.56 -11.91
CA GLY A 18 -1.84 -3.31 -11.19
C GLY A 18 -0.43 -3.11 -10.69
N ILE A 19 -0.22 -1.98 -10.02
CA ILE A 19 1.02 -1.65 -9.36
C ILE A 19 1.06 -2.29 -7.97
N ALA A 20 2.13 -3.02 -7.70
CA ALA A 20 2.37 -3.65 -6.41
C ALA A 20 2.69 -2.60 -5.34
N LEU A 21 2.12 -2.79 -4.16
CA LEU A 21 2.51 -2.11 -2.93
C LEU A 21 2.87 -3.20 -1.92
N VAL A 22 4.16 -3.27 -1.58
CA VAL A 22 4.77 -4.42 -0.91
C VAL A 22 5.27 -4.03 0.47
N ALA A 23 4.96 -4.84 1.48
CA ALA A 23 5.55 -4.73 2.81
C ALA A 23 5.66 -6.09 3.49
N LYS A 24 6.64 -6.20 4.40
CA LYS A 24 6.83 -7.40 5.22
C LYS A 24 6.04 -7.37 6.53
N ASP A 25 5.10 -6.45 6.65
CA ASP A 25 4.17 -6.35 7.76
C ASP A 25 3.00 -7.33 7.62
N GLY A 26 2.49 -7.79 8.77
CA GLY A 26 1.14 -8.35 8.82
C GLY A 26 0.06 -7.25 8.72
N PHE A 27 -1.05 -7.58 8.06
CA PHE A 27 -2.09 -6.65 7.62
C PHE A 27 -3.40 -6.76 8.40
N SER A 28 -4.01 -5.64 8.78
CA SER A 28 -5.35 -5.55 9.32
C SER A 28 -6.12 -4.40 8.69
N ALA A 29 -7.16 -4.70 7.90
CA ALA A 29 -8.04 -3.66 7.35
C ALA A 29 -8.65 -2.75 8.45
N ARG A 30 -8.78 -3.24 9.69
CA ARG A 30 -9.29 -2.46 10.82
C ARG A 30 -8.31 -1.44 11.36
N TYR A 31 -7.06 -1.84 11.51
CA TYR A 31 -6.07 -1.05 12.27
C TYR A 31 -5.04 -0.36 11.38
N ASP A 32 -4.77 -0.90 10.19
CA ASP A 32 -3.72 -0.40 9.32
C ASP A 32 -4.23 0.61 8.29
N LEU A 33 -5.54 0.69 8.06
CA LEU A 33 -6.12 1.47 6.98
C LEU A 33 -7.02 2.62 7.46
N ASP A 34 -6.83 3.80 6.87
CA ASP A 34 -7.89 4.80 6.74
C ASP A 34 -8.76 4.41 5.54
N ARG A 35 -9.91 3.80 5.84
CA ARG A 35 -10.89 3.31 4.85
C ARG A 35 -11.80 4.40 4.31
N VAL A 36 -11.55 5.66 4.64
CA VAL A 36 -12.20 6.83 4.04
C VAL A 36 -11.26 7.51 3.06
N ARG A 37 -10.00 7.71 3.43
CA ARG A 37 -8.99 8.33 2.56
C ARG A 37 -8.32 7.37 1.59
N GLY A 38 -8.40 6.06 1.83
CA GLY A 38 -7.78 5.06 0.95
C GLY A 38 -6.27 4.91 1.14
N VAL A 39 -5.78 5.17 2.36
CA VAL A 39 -4.35 5.11 2.71
C VAL A 39 -4.07 4.22 3.92
N PHE A 40 -2.84 3.73 4.03
CA PHE A 40 -2.35 3.12 5.26
C PHE A 40 -2.14 4.19 6.33
N SER A 41 -2.76 4.03 7.51
CA SER A 41 -2.83 5.06 8.55
C SER A 41 -2.01 4.74 9.79
N ARG A 42 -1.67 3.47 10.06
CA ARG A 42 -0.87 3.10 11.23
C ARG A 42 0.59 3.55 11.04
N PRO A 43 1.12 4.48 11.87
CA PRO A 43 2.46 5.04 11.66
C PRO A 43 3.61 4.01 11.68
N GLN A 44 3.44 2.91 12.40
CA GLN A 44 4.46 1.85 12.52
C GLN A 44 4.37 0.79 11.41
N HIS A 45 3.43 0.91 10.46
CA HIS A 45 3.41 0.02 9.30
C HIS A 45 4.37 0.56 8.23
N GLN A 46 5.10 -0.31 7.52
CA GLN A 46 6.04 0.11 6.46
C GLN A 46 5.39 0.92 5.32
N LEU A 47 4.06 0.85 5.19
CA LEU A 47 3.31 1.51 4.11
C LEU A 47 2.60 2.77 4.62
N ALA A 48 2.86 3.24 5.85
CA ALA A 48 2.18 4.41 6.41
C ALA A 48 2.21 5.60 5.44
N GLY A 49 1.04 6.17 5.14
CA GLY A 49 0.86 7.27 4.19
C GLY A 49 0.62 6.83 2.73
N GLU A 50 0.91 5.58 2.38
CA GLU A 50 0.74 5.08 1.01
C GLU A 50 -0.72 4.80 0.67
N GLY A 51 -1.12 5.15 -0.56
CA GLY A 51 -2.45 4.87 -1.10
C GLY A 51 -2.57 3.42 -1.60
N TYR A 52 -3.61 2.71 -1.17
CA TYR A 52 -3.85 1.31 -1.57
C TYR A 52 -4.94 1.13 -2.62
N VAL A 53 -5.77 2.16 -2.85
CA VAL A 53 -6.90 2.07 -3.79
C VAL A 53 -6.37 1.83 -5.20
N GLY A 54 -6.88 0.80 -5.87
CA GLY A 54 -6.41 0.45 -7.21
C GLY A 54 -5.00 -0.17 -7.26
N ARG A 55 -4.39 -0.51 -6.12
CA ARG A 55 -3.09 -1.20 -6.03
C ARG A 55 -3.25 -2.68 -5.74
N ILE A 56 -2.21 -3.45 -5.99
CA ILE A 56 -2.13 -4.85 -5.55
C ILE A 56 -1.29 -4.90 -4.28
N LEU A 57 -1.91 -5.29 -3.17
CA LEU A 57 -1.20 -5.38 -1.89
C LEU A 57 -0.49 -6.72 -1.79
N VAL A 58 0.82 -6.70 -1.57
CA VAL A 58 1.65 -7.89 -1.37
C VAL A 58 2.25 -7.83 0.02
N LEU A 59 1.74 -8.64 0.94
CA LEU A 59 1.99 -8.50 2.37
C LEU A 59 2.41 -9.84 2.98
N GLU A 60 3.05 -9.80 4.14
CA GLU A 60 3.59 -11.02 4.76
C GLU A 60 2.46 -11.95 5.24
N THR A 61 1.57 -11.42 6.05
CA THR A 61 0.50 -12.20 6.68
C THR A 61 -0.70 -11.33 6.99
N VAL A 62 -1.75 -11.93 7.55
CA VAL A 62 -2.93 -11.20 8.00
C VAL A 62 -3.06 -11.21 9.52
N LYS A 63 -3.27 -10.02 10.07
CA LYS A 63 -3.63 -9.76 11.45
C LYS A 63 -5.13 -9.49 11.54
N GLY A 64 -5.82 -10.24 12.41
CA GLY A 64 -7.24 -10.06 12.68
C GLY A 64 -8.11 -11.19 12.17
N GLY A 65 -9.42 -10.96 12.18
CA GLY A 65 -10.45 -11.95 11.90
C GLY A 65 -11.71 -11.30 11.36
N VAL A 66 -12.84 -11.48 12.05
CA VAL A 66 -14.17 -11.10 11.55
C VAL A 66 -14.28 -9.63 11.16
N ALA A 67 -13.74 -8.73 11.98
CA ALA A 67 -13.80 -7.29 11.67
C ALA A 67 -13.06 -6.95 10.38
N SER A 68 -11.83 -7.43 10.19
CA SER A 68 -11.07 -7.21 8.96
C SER A 68 -11.81 -7.78 7.74
N ALA A 69 -12.42 -8.97 7.87
CA ALA A 69 -13.17 -9.61 6.79
C ALA A 69 -14.39 -8.76 6.35
N TRP A 70 -15.21 -8.28 7.30
CA TRP A 70 -16.33 -7.37 7.00
C TRP A 70 -15.87 -6.06 6.37
N MET A 71 -14.71 -5.56 6.78
CA MET A 71 -14.17 -4.32 6.23
C MET A 71 -13.72 -4.46 4.79
N LEU A 72 -13.26 -5.63 4.34
CA LEU A 72 -12.99 -5.87 2.91
C LEU A 72 -14.26 -5.69 2.08
N HIS A 73 -15.40 -6.19 2.57
CA HIS A 73 -16.69 -6.04 1.91
C HIS A 73 -17.17 -4.57 1.89
N ASP A 74 -17.08 -3.86 3.01
CA ASP A 74 -17.39 -2.41 3.09
C ASP A 74 -16.53 -1.58 2.13
N MET A 75 -15.22 -1.85 2.12
CA MET A 75 -14.26 -1.20 1.24
C MET A 75 -14.60 -1.40 -0.23
N LYS A 76 -14.95 -2.63 -0.62
CA LYS A 76 -15.38 -2.94 -1.99
C LYS A 76 -16.66 -2.18 -2.36
N ALA A 77 -17.68 -2.22 -1.51
CA ALA A 77 -18.96 -1.55 -1.74
C ALA A 77 -18.80 -0.03 -1.94
N ARG A 78 -17.78 0.57 -1.32
CA ARG A 78 -17.47 2.00 -1.39
C ARG A 78 -16.47 2.36 -2.49
N GLY A 79 -15.93 1.39 -3.22
CA GLY A 79 -14.90 1.60 -4.24
C GLY A 79 -13.53 2.04 -3.68
N ILE A 80 -13.32 1.93 -2.37
CA ILE A 80 -12.06 2.28 -1.70
C ILE A 80 -11.36 0.96 -1.33
N CYS A 81 -10.94 0.21 -2.35
CA CYS A 81 -10.35 -1.11 -2.18
C CYS A 81 -9.10 -1.30 -3.05
N PRO A 82 -8.18 -2.21 -2.65
CA PRO A 82 -7.14 -2.67 -3.55
C PRO A 82 -7.75 -3.47 -4.71
N LEU A 83 -6.96 -3.69 -5.76
CA LEU A 83 -7.33 -4.59 -6.88
C LEU A 83 -7.24 -6.05 -6.48
N ALA A 84 -6.23 -6.40 -5.68
CA ALA A 84 -6.02 -7.75 -5.17
C ALA A 84 -5.22 -7.74 -3.88
N LEU A 85 -5.34 -8.84 -3.14
CA LEU A 85 -4.55 -9.14 -1.95
C LEU A 85 -3.63 -10.34 -2.21
N VAL A 86 -2.38 -10.25 -1.81
CA VAL A 86 -1.40 -11.33 -1.96
C VAL A 86 -0.69 -11.50 -0.62
N PHE A 87 -0.71 -12.71 -0.08
CA PHE A 87 -0.08 -13.01 1.22
C PHE A 87 0.85 -14.22 1.16
N ASN A 88 1.92 -14.24 1.96
CA ASN A 88 2.62 -15.51 2.22
C ASN A 88 1.73 -16.47 3.01
N SER A 89 1.03 -15.95 4.04
CA SER A 89 0.11 -16.73 4.87
C SER A 89 -1.19 -15.99 5.16
N VAL A 90 -2.30 -16.73 5.24
CA VAL A 90 -3.64 -16.18 5.52
C VAL A 90 -4.42 -17.13 6.42
N ASN A 91 -5.37 -16.59 7.18
CA ASN A 91 -6.32 -17.39 7.96
C ASN A 91 -7.66 -17.56 7.20
N PRO A 92 -8.47 -18.60 7.50
CA PRO A 92 -9.72 -18.86 6.79
C PRO A 92 -10.75 -17.72 6.86
N ILE A 93 -10.75 -16.93 7.94
CA ILE A 93 -11.71 -15.84 8.15
C ILE A 93 -11.49 -14.74 7.11
N ILE A 94 -10.23 -14.42 6.83
CA ILE A 94 -9.88 -13.40 5.83
C ILE A 94 -10.12 -13.92 4.42
N ALA A 95 -9.83 -15.21 4.17
CA ALA A 95 -10.16 -15.84 2.89
C ALA A 95 -11.67 -15.77 2.61
N GLN A 96 -12.52 -16.06 3.59
CA GLN A 96 -13.97 -15.88 3.48
C GLN A 96 -14.36 -14.42 3.28
N GLY A 97 -13.70 -13.47 3.96
CA GLY A 97 -13.92 -12.04 3.77
C GLY A 97 -13.57 -11.56 2.36
N ALA A 98 -12.46 -12.03 1.79
CA ALA A 98 -12.06 -11.71 0.43
C ALA A 98 -13.05 -12.29 -0.60
N ALA A 99 -13.50 -13.53 -0.39
CA ALA A 99 -14.54 -14.15 -1.21
C ALA A 99 -15.86 -13.37 -1.14
N LEU A 100 -16.31 -12.97 0.06
CA LEU A 100 -17.52 -12.17 0.25
C LEU A 100 -17.42 -10.77 -0.39
N ALA A 101 -16.23 -10.20 -0.41
CA ALA A 101 -15.96 -8.90 -1.03
C ALA A 101 -15.72 -8.98 -2.54
N ASP A 102 -15.74 -10.18 -3.14
CA ASP A 102 -15.32 -10.42 -4.52
C ASP A 102 -13.97 -9.73 -4.83
N LEU A 103 -13.02 -9.93 -3.92
CA LEU A 103 -11.70 -9.34 -3.95
C LEU A 103 -10.67 -10.43 -4.29
N PRO A 104 -10.01 -10.35 -5.46
CA PRO A 104 -9.01 -11.33 -5.86
C PRO A 104 -7.93 -11.52 -4.81
N MET A 105 -7.58 -12.78 -4.55
CA MET A 105 -6.56 -13.11 -3.56
C MET A 105 -5.72 -14.32 -3.96
N LEU A 106 -4.41 -14.23 -3.70
CA LEU A 106 -3.47 -15.36 -3.73
C LEU A 106 -2.80 -15.54 -2.37
N SER A 107 -2.53 -16.79 -1.98
CA SER A 107 -1.70 -17.05 -0.80
C SER A 107 -0.96 -18.38 -0.79
N GLY A 108 0.05 -18.47 0.08
CA GLY A 108 0.76 -19.72 0.35
C GLY A 108 1.78 -20.07 -0.72
N PHE A 109 2.64 -19.12 -1.09
CA PHE A 109 3.78 -19.34 -1.99
C PHE A 109 4.87 -20.20 -1.32
N ASP A 110 5.67 -20.91 -2.13
CA ASP A 110 6.81 -21.71 -1.63
C ASP A 110 8.01 -20.85 -1.19
N GLN A 111 8.05 -19.60 -1.66
CA GLN A 111 9.07 -18.60 -1.33
C GLN A 111 8.39 -17.33 -0.81
N ASP A 112 9.13 -16.52 -0.05
CA ASP A 112 8.65 -15.24 0.46
C ASP A 112 8.37 -14.27 -0.69
N ILE A 113 7.09 -14.09 -1.03
CA ILE A 113 6.64 -13.25 -2.14
C ILE A 113 6.98 -11.77 -1.92
N THR A 114 7.05 -11.32 -0.65
CA THR A 114 7.40 -9.94 -0.29
C THR A 114 8.87 -9.60 -0.59
N SER A 115 9.73 -10.61 -0.73
CA SER A 115 11.13 -10.46 -1.14
C SER A 115 11.34 -10.51 -2.66
N LEU A 116 10.39 -11.09 -3.40
CA LEU A 116 10.48 -11.37 -4.83
C LEU A 116 9.80 -10.30 -5.70
N VAL A 117 8.80 -9.64 -5.13
CA VAL A 117 8.06 -8.50 -5.71
C VAL A 117 8.48 -7.23 -4.98
N ARG A 118 8.58 -6.12 -5.70
CA ARG A 118 8.93 -4.80 -5.15
C ARG A 118 7.77 -3.84 -5.32
N SER A 119 7.63 -2.89 -4.39
CA SER A 119 6.71 -1.77 -4.58
C SER A 119 7.04 -1.06 -5.90
N GLY A 120 6.01 -0.72 -6.66
CA GLY A 120 6.16 -0.13 -8.00
C GLY A 120 6.24 -1.14 -9.14
N ASP A 121 6.43 -2.43 -8.88
CA ASP A 121 6.36 -3.45 -9.93
C ASP A 121 4.94 -3.51 -10.53
N ARG A 122 4.86 -3.61 -11.86
CA ARG A 122 3.60 -3.93 -12.52
C ARG A 122 3.44 -5.44 -12.53
N ILE A 123 2.40 -5.92 -11.86
CA ILE A 123 2.16 -7.35 -11.67
C ILE A 123 0.76 -7.74 -12.15
N ARG A 124 0.64 -9.00 -12.59
CA ARG A 124 -0.63 -9.67 -12.89
C ARG A 124 -0.89 -10.74 -11.84
N VAL A 125 -2.09 -10.72 -11.28
CA VAL A 125 -2.61 -11.74 -10.37
C VAL A 125 -3.66 -12.53 -11.12
N SER A 126 -3.41 -13.82 -11.34
CA SER A 126 -4.30 -14.74 -12.06
C SER A 126 -4.75 -15.88 -11.14
N PRO A 127 -5.89 -15.72 -10.43
CA PRO A 127 -6.38 -16.76 -9.54
C PRO A 127 -6.75 -18.07 -10.25
N GLY A 128 -7.21 -18.01 -11.51
CA GLY A 128 -7.53 -19.20 -12.31
C GLY A 128 -6.34 -20.15 -12.52
N ASP A 129 -5.13 -19.60 -12.62
CA ASP A 129 -3.87 -20.35 -12.75
C ASP A 129 -3.09 -20.46 -11.42
N ALA A 130 -3.60 -19.81 -10.36
CA ALA A 130 -2.92 -19.58 -9.09
C ALA A 130 -1.53 -18.96 -9.24
N THR A 131 -1.37 -17.97 -10.13
CA THR A 131 -0.07 -17.35 -10.42
C THR A 131 -0.03 -15.84 -10.19
N LEU A 132 1.12 -15.36 -9.72
CA LEU A 132 1.54 -13.96 -9.78
C LEU A 132 2.66 -13.80 -10.80
N GLU A 133 2.48 -12.94 -11.80
CA GLU A 133 3.47 -12.63 -12.83
C GLU A 133 3.97 -11.19 -12.65
N VAL A 134 5.29 -11.00 -12.58
CA VAL A 134 5.90 -9.67 -12.66
C VAL A 134 6.16 -9.33 -14.12
N MET A 135 5.36 -8.38 -14.63
CA MET A 135 5.37 -7.97 -16.03
C MET A 135 6.49 -6.96 -16.29
N GLU A 136 6.62 -5.95 -15.42
CA GLU A 136 7.59 -4.87 -15.51
C GLU A 136 8.10 -4.53 -14.11
N ARG A 137 9.40 -4.23 -14.00
CA ARG A 137 9.99 -3.79 -12.73
C ARG A 137 9.74 -2.31 -12.53
N GLY A 138 9.31 -1.93 -11.33
CA GLY A 138 9.21 -0.53 -10.94
C GLY A 138 10.58 0.13 -11.04
N GLY A 139 10.65 1.32 -11.64
CA GLY A 139 11.87 2.11 -11.64
C GLY A 139 12.35 2.33 -10.21
N CYS A 140 13.65 2.20 -9.98
CA CYS A 140 14.24 2.63 -8.73
C CYS A 140 14.01 4.15 -8.64
N ALA A 141 13.12 4.59 -7.76
CA ALA A 141 13.15 5.99 -7.34
C ALA A 141 14.44 6.17 -6.55
N SER A 142 15.52 6.54 -7.24
CA SER A 142 16.65 7.20 -6.61
C SER A 142 16.09 8.43 -5.92
N SER A 143 15.98 8.40 -4.60
CA SER A 143 15.85 9.58 -3.78
C SER A 143 17.17 10.35 -3.80
N ASP A 144 17.51 10.93 -4.95
CA ASP A 144 18.59 11.89 -5.11
C ASP A 144 18.01 13.16 -5.72
N SER A 145 17.48 13.99 -4.85
CA SER A 145 17.55 15.45 -4.97
C SER A 145 17.39 16.06 -3.58
N ALA A 146 18.40 15.80 -2.73
CA ALA A 146 18.75 16.75 -1.69
C ALA A 146 19.39 17.96 -2.38
N THR A 147 18.58 18.95 -2.75
CA THR A 147 19.10 20.29 -3.05
C THR A 147 19.13 21.06 -1.74
N SER A 148 20.27 20.98 -1.06
CA SER A 148 20.60 21.86 0.05
C SER A 148 20.93 23.26 -0.50
N ILE A 149 20.13 24.23 -0.06
CA ILE A 149 20.53 25.57 0.43
C ILE A 149 21.22 26.51 -0.59
N GLU A 150 20.50 27.58 -0.96
CA GLU A 150 21.10 28.92 -1.02
C GLU A 150 20.45 29.81 0.04
N THR A 151 21.23 30.07 1.09
CA THR A 151 21.01 31.12 2.07
C THR A 151 21.29 32.47 1.40
N HIS A 152 20.34 33.38 1.37
CA HIS A 152 20.61 34.81 1.22
C HIS A 152 19.98 35.56 2.38
N ALA A 153 20.77 35.69 3.45
CA ALA A 153 20.58 36.74 4.44
C ALA A 153 21.06 38.07 3.81
N SER A 154 20.19 39.06 3.75
CA SER A 154 20.59 40.46 3.58
C SER A 154 20.12 41.22 4.80
N GLN A 155 21.08 41.53 5.68
CA GLN A 155 20.98 42.58 6.68
C GLN A 155 21.10 43.96 6.03
N THR A 156 20.72 44.99 6.81
CA THR A 156 20.84 46.46 6.62
C THR A 156 19.46 47.08 6.32
N ASN A 157 18.89 48.00 7.10
CA ASN A 157 19.45 48.90 8.10
C ASN A 157 18.38 49.37 9.10
N ILE A 158 18.86 49.71 10.29
CA ILE A 158 18.19 50.43 11.37
C ILE A 158 17.79 51.84 10.91
N ARG A 159 16.54 52.27 11.15
CA ARG A 159 16.22 53.65 11.57
C ARG A 159 15.03 53.66 12.53
N ASN A 160 15.35 54.07 13.75
CA ASN A 160 14.42 54.57 14.76
C ASN A 160 13.57 55.71 14.20
N VAL A 161 12.27 55.69 14.48
CA VAL A 161 11.50 56.90 14.81
C VAL A 161 10.55 56.51 15.94
N GLU A 162 10.92 56.89 17.15
CA GLU A 162 9.96 57.14 18.23
C GLU A 162 9.04 58.27 17.78
N GLU A 163 7.74 58.13 17.99
CA GLU A 163 6.89 59.12 18.67
C GLU A 163 5.41 58.80 18.42
N GLY A 164 4.66 58.70 19.52
CA GLY A 164 3.39 59.44 19.56
C GLY A 164 2.09 58.65 19.61
N LEU A 165 1.44 58.77 20.77
CA LEU A 165 0.00 58.81 21.01
C LEU A 165 -0.76 57.51 21.27
N ASN A 166 -0.65 57.12 22.55
CA ASN A 166 -1.78 56.86 23.43
C ASN A 166 -2.84 58.00 23.33
N ASN A 167 -4.12 57.62 23.19
CA ASN A 167 -5.37 58.27 23.67
C ASN A 167 -6.49 58.32 22.61
N ALA A 168 -7.43 57.37 22.69
CA ALA A 168 -8.88 57.57 22.69
C ALA A 168 -9.59 56.22 22.91
#